data_AF-A0A951JXG7-F1
#
_entry.id   AF-A0A951JXG7-F1
#
_cell.length_a   1.000
_cell.length_b   1.000
_cell.length_c   1.000
_cell.angle_alpha   90.00
_cell.angle_beta   90.00
_cell.angle_gamma   90.00
#
_symmetry.space_group_name_H-M   'P 1'
#
loop_
_entity.id
_entity.type
_entity.pdbx_description
1 polymer ?
#
loop_
_entity_poly.entity_id
_entity_poly.type
_entity_poly.pdbx_seq_one_letter_code
_entity_poly.pdbx_strand_id
1 'polypeptide(L)'
;MEQLERALTEAGGTTAPPASAGRLRRLLLEELDRGREELTRPRSGYAMPVAVAVASCADALVGVAPVSFGVRADPDAASEREWLVGAALAGALCEAASLRAPSAAGDLVMVFGELEGHLVLALPARDGDAELAAVAYEEATAAMDRLRTRALALPGHVLDGAYSALSPPVGVSQHPLRVAEAVARLGGRPADPASVEVHEEAVLAVIGGDEHGPSRPHEDPDPARRVARRLVARERTLDGDTARAQGGGECGAEPATADDGAVRGACGHCSVRSSSPGGCRSRSWWCWSSLLTVHPTLGDGRVMEFST
;
A
#
# COMPACT_ATOMS: atom_id res chain seq x y z
N MET A 1 25.80 -3.89 -5.77
CA MET A 1 25.79 -3.83 -4.30
C MET A 1 27.20 -3.82 -3.74
N GLU A 2 28.04 -4.79 -4.12
CA GLU A 2 29.42 -4.91 -3.63
C GLU A 2 30.24 -3.62 -3.73
N GLN A 3 30.03 -2.81 -4.78
CA GLN A 3 30.73 -1.55 -4.95
C GLN A 3 30.33 -0.51 -3.89
N LEU A 4 29.04 -0.42 -3.55
CA LEU A 4 28.55 0.47 -2.49
C LEU A 4 29.05 0.00 -1.12
N GLU A 5 28.94 -1.29 -0.82
CA GLU A 5 29.44 -1.86 0.44
C GLU A 5 30.96 -1.65 0.62
N ARG A 6 31.73 -1.89 -0.45
CA ARG A 6 33.18 -1.65 -0.45
C ARG A 6 33.48 -0.17 -0.24
N ALA A 7 32.81 0.72 -0.97
CA ALA A 7 33.00 2.16 -0.84
C ALA A 7 32.64 2.68 0.57
N LEU A 8 31.57 2.13 1.15
CA LEU A 8 31.14 2.44 2.51
C LEU A 8 32.18 1.96 3.54
N THR A 9 32.67 0.73 3.39
CA THR A 9 33.73 0.16 4.26
C THR A 9 35.02 0.95 4.16
N GLU A 10 35.48 1.27 2.95
CA GLU A 10 36.66 2.10 2.68
C GLU A 10 36.55 3.50 3.32
N ALA A 11 35.34 4.05 3.37
CA ALA A 11 35.10 5.38 3.90
C ALA A 11 34.92 5.41 5.43
N GLY A 12 34.79 4.26 6.10
CA GLY A 12 34.59 4.18 7.56
C GLY A 12 33.17 3.83 8.01
N GLY A 13 32.34 3.24 7.14
CA GLY A 13 31.00 2.77 7.51
C GLY A 13 30.03 3.92 7.80
N THR A 14 29.24 3.76 8.86
CA THR A 14 28.33 4.78 9.40
C THR A 14 29.05 6.04 9.88
N THR A 15 30.36 5.94 10.15
CA THR A 15 31.22 7.06 10.58
C THR A 15 31.95 7.76 9.42
N ALA A 16 31.65 7.41 8.17
CA ALA A 16 32.35 7.97 7.03
C ALA A 16 32.32 9.51 7.00
N PRO A 17 33.36 10.18 6.47
CA PRO A 17 33.41 11.64 6.47
C PRO A 17 32.47 12.25 5.41
N PRO A 18 31.96 13.48 5.60
CA PRO A 18 31.10 14.17 4.64
C PRO A 18 31.69 14.33 3.23
N ALA A 19 33.03 14.31 3.09
CA ALA A 19 33.69 14.37 1.79
C ALA A 19 33.34 13.16 0.89
N SER A 20 32.91 12.04 1.49
CA SER A 20 32.49 10.82 0.78
C SER A 20 31.03 10.84 0.33
N ALA A 21 30.23 11.83 0.78
CA ALA A 21 28.78 11.87 0.59
C ALA A 21 28.36 11.73 -0.88
N GLY A 22 28.96 12.53 -1.77
CA GLY A 22 28.62 12.52 -3.19
C GLY A 22 28.90 11.18 -3.88
N ARG A 23 30.02 10.52 -3.53
CA ARG A 23 30.36 9.18 -4.06
C ARG A 23 29.36 8.13 -3.57
N LEU A 24 29.08 8.11 -2.26
CA LEU A 24 28.18 7.15 -1.65
C LEU A 24 26.75 7.33 -2.15
N ARG A 25 26.27 8.58 -2.26
CA ARG A 25 24.92 8.89 -2.78
C ARG A 25 24.75 8.45 -4.23
N ARG A 26 25.75 8.68 -5.09
CA ARG A 26 25.70 8.20 -6.48
C ARG A 26 25.59 6.67 -6.55
N LEU A 27 26.45 5.95 -5.81
CA LEU A 27 26.42 4.49 -5.76
C LEU A 27 25.10 3.95 -5.18
N LEU A 28 24.54 4.64 -4.18
CA LEU A 28 23.22 4.30 -3.63
C LEU A 28 22.13 4.42 -4.70
N LEU A 29 22.08 5.52 -5.45
CA LEU A 29 21.08 5.71 -6.50
C LEU A 29 21.17 4.64 -7.59
N GLU A 30 22.39 4.29 -8.01
CA GLU A 30 22.63 3.19 -8.96
C GLU A 30 22.06 1.85 -8.44
N GLU A 31 22.23 1.56 -7.14
CA GLU A 31 21.66 0.36 -6.51
C GLU A 31 20.15 0.40 -6.36
N LEU A 32 19.57 1.58 -6.07
CA LEU A 32 18.12 1.76 -5.95
C LEU A 32 17.43 1.60 -7.32
N ASP A 33 17.97 2.18 -8.38
CA ASP A 33 17.44 2.03 -9.74
C ASP A 33 17.45 0.57 -10.18
N ARG A 34 18.57 -0.12 -9.98
CA ARG A 34 18.68 -1.56 -10.22
C ARG A 34 17.68 -2.34 -9.36
N GLY A 35 17.54 -1.99 -8.08
CA GLY A 35 16.60 -2.61 -7.16
C GLY A 35 15.16 -2.53 -7.66
N ARG A 36 14.77 -1.36 -8.17
CA ARG A 36 13.45 -1.11 -8.75
C ARG A 36 13.19 -1.99 -9.98
N GLU A 37 14.17 -2.09 -10.88
CA GLU A 37 14.09 -3.02 -12.01
C GLU A 37 13.98 -4.48 -11.56
N GLU A 38 14.75 -4.88 -10.55
CA GLU A 38 14.77 -6.23 -10.00
C GLU A 38 13.43 -6.61 -9.35
N LEU A 39 12.72 -5.67 -8.73
CA LEU A 39 11.41 -5.90 -8.11
C LEU A 39 10.30 -6.21 -9.12
N THR A 40 10.50 -5.90 -10.41
CA THR A 40 9.57 -6.30 -11.48
C THR A 40 9.62 -7.80 -11.80
N ARG A 41 10.66 -8.51 -11.33
CA ARG A 41 10.89 -9.92 -11.63
C ARG A 41 10.05 -10.84 -10.71
N PRO A 42 9.65 -12.03 -11.19
CA PRO A 42 8.94 -13.00 -10.34
C PRO A 42 9.75 -13.53 -9.15
N ARG A 43 11.09 -13.53 -9.27
CA ARG A 43 12.05 -13.84 -8.21
C ARG A 43 13.07 -12.72 -8.22
N SER A 44 13.22 -12.03 -7.09
CA SER A 44 14.00 -10.80 -7.00
C SER A 44 15.14 -10.98 -6.01
N GLY A 45 16.31 -10.48 -6.37
CA GLY A 45 17.46 -10.38 -5.48
C GLY A 45 18.35 -11.63 -5.41
N TYR A 46 18.09 -12.65 -6.23
CA TYR A 46 18.83 -13.92 -6.18
C TYR A 46 20.26 -13.82 -6.71
N ALA A 47 20.47 -13.04 -7.78
CA ALA A 47 21.81 -12.76 -8.27
C ALA A 47 22.51 -11.72 -7.40
N MET A 48 21.76 -10.69 -6.99
CA MET A 48 22.23 -9.62 -6.13
C MET A 48 21.02 -9.05 -5.38
N PRO A 49 21.02 -9.02 -4.04
CA PRO A 49 19.85 -8.61 -3.27
C PRO A 49 19.33 -7.22 -3.65
N VAL A 50 18.06 -6.96 -3.38
CA VAL A 50 17.48 -5.61 -3.50
C VAL A 50 17.98 -4.78 -2.32
N ALA A 51 18.69 -3.69 -2.59
CA ALA A 51 19.25 -2.85 -1.54
C ALA A 51 18.20 -1.87 -1.00
N VAL A 52 18.18 -1.69 0.31
CA VAL A 52 17.61 -0.51 0.98
C VAL A 52 18.71 0.15 1.80
N ALA A 53 18.54 1.42 2.13
CA ALA A 53 19.49 2.12 3.00
C ALA A 53 18.78 2.79 4.16
N VAL A 54 19.46 2.84 5.30
CA VAL A 54 18.98 3.50 6.52
C VAL A 54 20.07 4.41 7.06
N ALA A 55 19.72 5.58 7.57
CA ALA A 55 20.65 6.50 8.20
C ALA A 55 20.03 7.19 9.41
N SER A 56 20.84 7.41 10.44
CA SER A 56 20.48 8.26 11.58
C SER A 56 20.83 9.70 11.22
N CYS A 57 19.80 10.55 11.13
CA CYS A 57 19.93 11.99 10.91
C CYS A 57 19.70 12.73 12.23
N ALA A 58 19.92 14.05 12.26
CA ALA A 58 19.93 14.83 13.51
C ALA A 58 18.64 14.72 14.35
N ASP A 59 17.47 14.63 13.69
CA ASP A 59 16.16 14.58 14.38
C ASP A 59 15.29 13.41 13.90
N ALA A 60 15.81 12.51 13.06
CA ALA A 60 15.02 11.43 12.46
C ALA A 60 15.88 10.22 12.10
N LEU A 61 15.23 9.05 12.15
CA LEU A 61 15.72 7.84 11.52
C LEU A 61 15.11 7.74 10.12
N VAL A 62 15.96 7.68 9.09
CA VAL A 62 15.55 7.79 7.69
C VAL A 62 15.90 6.52 6.94
N GLY A 63 14.92 5.94 6.25
CA GLY A 63 15.10 4.83 5.32
C GLY A 63 14.79 5.24 3.89
N VAL A 64 15.49 4.67 2.91
CA VAL A 64 15.16 4.78 1.49
C VAL A 64 15.06 3.39 0.86
N ALA A 65 14.02 3.21 0.05
CA ALA A 65 13.74 1.96 -0.63
C ALA A 65 13.57 2.17 -2.15
N PRO A 66 13.85 1.16 -2.98
CA PRO A 66 13.65 1.21 -4.43
C PRO A 66 12.18 1.02 -4.80
N VAL A 67 11.32 1.81 -4.18
CA VAL A 67 9.87 1.86 -4.34
C VAL A 67 9.52 3.22 -4.91
N SER A 68 8.58 3.28 -5.85
CA SER A 68 8.09 4.55 -6.38
C SER A 68 7.57 5.48 -5.26
N PHE A 69 8.00 6.74 -5.26
CA PHE A 69 7.43 7.76 -4.37
C PHE A 69 5.93 7.99 -4.61
N GLY A 70 5.41 7.61 -5.78
CA GLY A 70 3.98 7.67 -6.11
C GLY A 70 3.09 6.95 -5.08
N VAL A 71 3.64 5.95 -4.37
CA VAL A 71 2.92 5.22 -3.33
C VAL A 71 2.36 6.11 -2.21
N ARG A 72 2.98 7.28 -1.96
CA ARG A 72 2.51 8.26 -0.97
C ARG A 72 1.12 8.81 -1.32
N ALA A 73 0.84 8.95 -2.61
CA ALA A 73 -0.40 9.51 -3.13
C ALA A 73 -1.41 8.41 -3.48
N ASP A 74 -0.91 7.31 -4.02
CA ASP A 74 -1.71 6.18 -4.49
C ASP A 74 -1.03 4.86 -4.08
N PRO A 75 -1.56 4.15 -3.07
CA PRO A 75 -0.99 2.88 -2.64
C PRO A 75 -0.92 1.81 -3.73
N ASP A 76 -1.82 1.88 -4.73
CA ASP A 76 -1.85 0.92 -5.85
C ASP A 76 -0.75 1.22 -6.89
N ALA A 77 -0.01 2.32 -6.75
CA ALA A 77 1.17 2.61 -7.56
C ALA A 77 2.36 1.68 -7.26
N ALA A 78 2.34 0.96 -6.13
CA ALA A 78 3.34 -0.02 -5.77
C ALA A 78 2.89 -1.44 -6.11
N SER A 79 3.77 -2.22 -6.73
CA SER A 79 3.58 -3.67 -6.84
C SER A 79 3.61 -4.34 -5.47
N GLU A 80 3.11 -5.57 -5.38
CA GLU A 80 3.13 -6.37 -4.14
C GLU A 80 4.55 -6.50 -3.54
N ARG A 81 5.59 -6.62 -4.36
CA ARG A 81 6.98 -6.71 -3.86
C ARG A 81 7.51 -5.38 -3.36
N GLU A 82 7.24 -4.30 -4.08
CA GLU A 82 7.57 -2.94 -3.63
C GLU A 82 6.89 -2.65 -2.29
N TRP A 83 5.63 -3.07 -2.15
CA TRP A 83 4.89 -2.99 -0.91
C TRP A 83 5.57 -3.74 0.23
N LEU A 84 5.96 -5.01 0.03
CA LEU A 84 6.65 -5.81 1.05
C LEU A 84 7.98 -5.16 1.48
N VAL A 85 8.75 -4.61 0.53
CA VAL A 85 10.00 -3.90 0.81
C VAL A 85 9.73 -2.64 1.65
N GLY A 86 8.76 -1.82 1.26
CA GLY A 86 8.39 -0.60 1.98
C GLY A 86 7.84 -0.87 3.38
N ALA A 87 6.97 -1.87 3.51
CA ALA A 87 6.39 -2.29 4.79
C ALA A 87 7.48 -2.83 5.73
N ALA A 88 8.38 -3.69 5.26
CA ALA A 88 9.49 -4.19 6.06
C ALA A 88 10.41 -3.06 6.54
N LEU A 89 10.69 -2.08 5.66
CA LEU A 89 11.48 -0.90 6.02
C LEU A 89 10.76 -0.06 7.08
N ALA A 90 9.46 0.19 6.93
CA ALA A 90 8.67 0.90 7.93
C ALA A 90 8.72 0.20 9.30
N GLY A 91 8.61 -1.14 9.32
CA GLY A 91 8.71 -1.93 10.54
C GLY A 91 10.07 -1.82 11.23
N ALA A 92 11.15 -1.98 10.46
CA ALA A 92 12.51 -1.88 10.95
C ALA A 92 12.86 -0.50 11.53
N LEU A 93 12.37 0.57 10.89
CA LEU A 93 12.51 1.94 11.41
C LEU A 93 11.78 2.11 12.75
N CYS A 94 10.57 1.57 12.89
CA CYS A 94 9.80 1.65 14.14
C CYS A 94 10.49 0.90 15.29
N GLU A 95 11.02 -0.29 15.00
CA GLU A 95 11.77 -1.09 15.97
C GLU A 95 13.02 -0.35 16.46
N ALA A 96 13.83 0.14 15.54
CA ALA A 96 15.07 0.84 15.86
C ALA A 96 14.87 2.22 16.50
N ALA A 97 13.72 2.86 16.29
CA ALA A 97 13.37 4.11 16.95
C ALA A 97 12.83 3.92 18.38
N SER A 98 12.50 2.69 18.80
CA SER A 98 11.95 2.38 20.13
C SER A 98 10.77 3.26 20.53
N LEU A 99 9.91 3.61 19.56
CA LEU A 99 8.73 4.44 19.82
C LEU A 99 7.69 3.68 20.64
N ARG A 100 6.97 4.40 21.49
CA ARG A 100 5.84 3.85 22.25
C ARG A 100 4.75 3.33 21.30
N ALA A 101 4.05 2.27 21.71
CA ALA A 101 2.83 1.81 21.04
C ALA A 101 1.80 2.95 20.87
N PRO A 102 1.23 3.12 19.66
CA PRO A 102 0.25 4.15 19.40
C PRO A 102 -1.07 3.83 20.10
N SER A 103 -1.78 4.88 20.51
CA SER A 103 -3.12 4.83 21.09
C SER A 103 -4.19 5.47 20.21
N ALA A 104 -3.78 6.33 19.28
CA ALA A 104 -4.65 6.99 18.32
C ALA A 104 -3.89 7.29 17.01
N ALA A 105 -4.63 7.64 15.95
CA ALA A 105 -4.07 7.93 14.63
C ALA A 105 -3.06 9.09 14.65
N GLY A 106 -3.28 10.08 15.53
CA GLY A 106 -2.36 11.19 15.74
C GLY A 106 -1.00 10.79 16.33
N ASP A 107 -0.89 9.60 16.92
CA ASP A 107 0.39 9.07 17.38
C ASP A 107 1.24 8.55 16.22
N LEU A 108 0.67 8.33 15.04
CA LEU A 108 1.38 7.86 13.85
C LEU A 108 2.12 9.04 13.19
N VAL A 109 3.45 9.00 13.25
CA VAL A 109 4.34 10.14 12.97
C VAL A 109 5.27 9.90 11.80
N MET A 110 5.24 8.73 11.17
CA MET A 110 6.03 8.49 9.95
C MET A 110 5.64 9.47 8.85
N VAL A 111 6.65 10.02 8.19
CA VAL A 111 6.49 10.95 7.07
C VAL A 111 7.28 10.46 5.86
N PHE A 112 6.89 10.95 4.69
CA PHE A 112 7.33 10.44 3.40
C PHE A 112 8.05 11.53 2.63
N GLY A 113 9.14 11.17 1.97
CA GLY A 113 9.90 12.03 1.08
C GLY A 113 10.29 11.32 -0.20
N GLU A 114 11.02 12.03 -1.03
CA GLU A 114 11.49 11.53 -2.32
C GLU A 114 13.00 11.69 -2.41
N LEU A 115 13.67 10.65 -2.92
CA LEU A 115 15.05 10.73 -3.35
C LEU A 115 15.13 10.27 -4.81
N GLU A 116 15.14 11.21 -5.76
CA GLU A 116 15.23 10.92 -7.20
C GLU A 116 14.19 9.87 -7.68
N GLY A 117 12.92 10.05 -7.29
CA GLY A 117 11.82 9.12 -7.58
C GLY A 117 11.69 7.92 -6.65
N HIS A 118 12.63 7.70 -5.72
CA HIS A 118 12.59 6.63 -4.73
C HIS A 118 11.92 7.07 -3.42
N LEU A 119 11.21 6.15 -2.79
CA LEU A 119 10.49 6.39 -1.53
C LEU A 119 11.47 6.57 -0.36
N VAL A 120 11.34 7.69 0.33
CA VAL A 120 11.99 7.96 1.61
C VAL A 120 10.95 7.85 2.73
N LEU A 121 11.27 7.08 3.76
CA LEU A 121 10.52 6.99 5.01
C LEU A 121 11.34 7.68 6.10
N ALA A 122 10.75 8.61 6.82
CA ALA A 122 11.40 9.24 7.97
C ALA A 122 10.52 9.12 9.20
N LEU A 123 11.15 8.70 10.29
CA LEU A 123 10.52 8.57 11.59
C LEU A 123 11.21 9.53 12.56
N PRO A 124 10.48 10.49 13.16
CA PRO A 124 11.06 11.42 14.14
C PRO A 124 11.60 10.65 15.36
N ALA A 125 12.93 10.56 15.46
CA ALA A 125 13.63 9.76 16.46
C ALA A 125 15.08 10.25 16.58
N ARG A 126 15.38 11.02 17.64
CA ARG A 126 16.73 11.56 17.89
C ARG A 126 17.75 10.48 18.25
N ASP A 127 17.29 9.44 18.93
CA ASP A 127 18.12 8.34 19.42
C ASP A 127 17.95 7.07 18.56
N GLY A 128 17.48 7.23 17.31
CA GLY A 128 17.29 6.10 16.40
C GLY A 128 18.62 5.52 15.91
N ASP A 129 18.73 4.20 15.92
CA ASP A 129 19.94 3.46 15.52
C ASP A 129 19.80 2.85 14.11
N ALA A 130 20.54 3.41 13.14
CA ALA A 130 20.50 2.92 11.75
C ALA A 130 21.11 1.52 11.57
N GLU A 131 22.07 1.11 12.40
CA GLU A 131 22.65 -0.23 12.33
C GLU A 131 21.63 -1.25 12.86
N LEU A 132 20.96 -0.94 13.96
CA LEU A 132 19.84 -1.75 14.47
C LEU A 132 18.71 -1.85 13.44
N ALA A 133 18.33 -0.74 12.80
CA ALA A 133 17.31 -0.73 11.76
C ALA A 133 17.68 -1.61 10.56
N ALA A 134 18.95 -1.60 10.15
CA ALA A 134 19.42 -2.46 9.06
C ALA A 134 19.31 -3.95 9.43
N VAL A 135 19.69 -4.32 10.66
CA VAL A 135 19.54 -5.70 11.17
C VAL A 135 18.07 -6.11 11.25
N ALA A 136 17.22 -5.28 11.85
CA ALA A 136 15.78 -5.54 11.98
C ALA A 136 15.11 -5.74 10.60
N TYR A 137 15.53 -4.97 9.59
CA TYR A 137 15.06 -5.14 8.21
C TYR A 137 15.45 -6.49 7.61
N GLU A 138 16.71 -6.91 7.75
CA GLU A 138 17.17 -8.20 7.23
C GLU A 138 16.44 -9.36 7.91
N GLU A 139 16.19 -9.28 9.22
CA GLU A 139 15.40 -10.29 9.95
C GLU A 139 13.95 -10.34 9.46
N ALA A 140 13.31 -9.19 9.28
CA ALA A 140 11.94 -9.09 8.81
C ALA A 140 11.76 -9.65 7.39
N THR A 141 12.78 -9.53 6.54
CA THR A 141 12.72 -9.96 5.14
C THR A 141 13.27 -11.37 4.91
N ALA A 142 13.99 -11.97 5.86
CA ALA A 142 14.55 -13.32 5.75
C ALA A 142 13.48 -14.40 5.46
N ALA A 143 12.26 -14.20 5.97
CA ALA A 143 11.14 -15.12 5.79
C ALA A 143 10.37 -14.92 4.47
N MET A 144 10.67 -13.86 3.69
CA MET A 144 9.96 -13.58 2.45
C MET A 144 10.32 -14.61 1.37
N ASP A 145 9.30 -15.28 0.82
CA ASP A 145 9.49 -16.19 -0.31
C ASP A 145 9.91 -15.40 -1.55
N ARG A 146 10.92 -15.90 -2.26
CA ARG A 146 11.37 -15.37 -3.57
C ARG A 146 11.83 -13.91 -3.62
N LEU A 147 12.05 -13.29 -2.47
CA LEU A 147 12.61 -11.95 -2.37
C LEU A 147 13.87 -12.03 -1.49
N ARG A 148 14.97 -11.49 -2.01
CA ARG A 148 16.22 -11.32 -1.26
C ARG A 148 16.52 -9.84 -1.23
N THR A 149 16.64 -9.31 -0.02
CA THR A 149 16.94 -7.90 0.20
C THR A 149 18.12 -7.77 1.15
N ARG A 150 18.67 -6.56 1.23
CA ARG A 150 19.80 -6.22 2.09
C ARG A 150 19.67 -4.77 2.52
N ALA A 151 19.83 -4.50 3.80
CA ALA A 151 19.86 -3.13 4.30
C ALA A 151 21.29 -2.67 4.55
N LEU A 152 21.56 -1.41 4.22
CA LEU A 152 22.85 -0.75 4.46
C LEU A 152 22.65 0.42 5.41
N ALA A 153 23.34 0.40 6.54
CA ALA A 153 23.43 1.55 7.43
C ALA A 153 24.42 2.57 6.85
N LEU A 154 23.96 3.79 6.56
CA LEU A 154 24.72 4.88 5.97
C LEU A 154 24.92 6.01 6.98
N PRO A 155 25.97 6.84 6.81
CA PRO A 155 26.05 8.12 7.49
C PRO A 155 24.87 9.02 7.12
N GLY A 156 24.31 9.75 8.10
CA GLY A 156 23.17 10.65 7.90
C GLY A 156 23.33 11.64 6.73
N HIS A 157 24.53 12.19 6.56
CA HIS A 157 24.81 13.18 5.51
C HIS A 157 24.74 12.63 4.07
N VAL A 158 24.71 11.31 3.88
CA VAL A 158 24.50 10.71 2.55
C VAL A 158 23.06 10.91 2.08
N LEU A 159 22.12 10.99 3.02
CA LEU A 159 20.69 11.21 2.77
C LEU A 159 20.28 12.67 3.00
N ASP A 160 21.21 13.59 3.24
CA ASP A 160 20.90 15.02 3.37
C ASP A 160 20.20 15.53 2.09
N GLY A 161 19.08 16.23 2.30
CA GLY A 161 18.21 16.71 1.23
C GLY A 161 17.11 15.72 0.81
N ALA A 162 17.22 14.43 1.09
CA ALA A 162 16.15 13.46 0.86
C ALA A 162 14.98 13.63 1.85
N TYR A 163 15.29 14.14 3.05
CA TYR A 163 14.34 14.34 4.14
C TYR A 163 14.05 15.83 4.43
N SER A 164 14.43 16.76 3.55
CA SER A 164 14.11 18.18 3.71
C SER A 164 12.69 18.53 3.23
N ALA A 165 12.12 17.73 2.33
CA ALA A 165 10.77 17.89 1.77
C ALA A 165 9.84 16.75 2.21
N LEU A 166 9.81 16.46 3.51
CA LEU A 166 8.94 15.42 4.06
C LEU A 166 7.48 15.89 4.12
N SER A 167 6.57 14.98 3.84
CA SER A 167 5.13 15.22 3.91
C SER A 167 4.40 14.00 4.47
N PRO A 168 3.26 14.19 5.16
CA PRO A 168 2.39 13.07 5.52
C PRO A 168 1.86 12.36 4.25
N PRO A 169 1.36 11.12 4.39
CA PRO A 169 0.73 10.42 3.29
C PRO A 169 -0.60 11.09 2.93
N VAL A 170 -1.02 10.94 1.67
CA VAL A 170 -2.35 11.41 1.23
C VAL A 170 -3.39 10.40 1.73
N GLY A 171 -4.50 10.87 2.32
CA GLY A 171 -5.48 9.98 2.99
C GLY A 171 -5.02 9.56 4.39
N VAL A 172 -4.95 10.54 5.29
CA VAL A 172 -4.11 10.57 6.50
C VAL A 172 -4.24 9.36 7.44
N SER A 173 -5.42 8.75 7.57
CA SER A 173 -5.68 7.66 8.52
C SER A 173 -5.48 6.26 7.91
N GLN A 174 -5.99 6.00 6.71
CA GLN A 174 -6.06 4.64 6.15
C GLN A 174 -4.93 4.27 5.19
N HIS A 175 -3.94 5.14 5.00
CA HIS A 175 -2.82 4.86 4.12
C HIS A 175 -2.09 3.57 4.55
N PRO A 176 -1.80 2.60 3.65
CA PRO A 176 -1.19 1.33 4.05
C PRO A 176 0.14 1.46 4.82
N LEU A 177 0.93 2.51 4.60
CA LEU A 177 2.17 2.73 5.38
C LEU A 177 1.90 3.25 6.81
N ARG A 178 0.72 3.84 7.07
CA ARG A 178 0.24 4.11 8.43
C ARG A 178 -0.16 2.83 9.15
N VAL A 179 -0.83 1.92 8.43
CA VAL A 179 -1.11 0.57 8.92
C VAL A 179 0.21 -0.14 9.25
N ALA A 180 1.22 -0.06 8.38
CA ALA A 180 2.53 -0.65 8.63
C ALA A 180 3.20 -0.08 9.89
N GLU A 181 3.18 1.24 10.07
CA GLU A 181 3.68 1.91 11.29
C GLU A 181 2.92 1.42 12.54
N ALA A 182 1.59 1.36 12.47
CA ALA A 182 0.76 0.91 13.59
C ALA A 182 1.04 -0.55 13.98
N VAL A 183 1.06 -1.47 13.00
CA VAL A 183 1.38 -2.89 13.20
C VAL A 183 2.75 -3.02 13.86
N ALA A 184 3.77 -2.35 13.34
CA ALA A 184 5.13 -2.42 13.86
C ALA A 184 5.23 -1.94 15.31
N ARG A 185 4.61 -0.79 15.63
CA ARG A 185 4.65 -0.23 16.98
C ARG A 185 3.76 -0.97 17.98
N LEU A 186 2.84 -1.81 17.50
CA LEU A 186 2.09 -2.77 18.32
C LEU A 186 2.84 -4.09 18.53
N GLY A 187 4.07 -4.23 18.00
CA GLY A 187 4.91 -5.42 18.13
C GLY A 187 4.74 -6.45 17.01
N GLY A 188 4.02 -6.11 15.94
CA GLY A 188 3.84 -6.94 14.77
C GLY A 188 4.90 -6.73 13.68
N ARG A 189 4.82 -7.55 12.63
CA ARG A 189 5.65 -7.48 11.43
C ARG A 189 4.80 -7.05 10.24
N PRO A 190 4.88 -5.79 9.78
CA PRO A 190 3.97 -5.26 8.77
C PRO A 190 4.09 -5.93 7.38
N ALA A 191 5.22 -6.58 7.10
CA ALA A 191 5.41 -7.31 5.85
C ALA A 191 5.05 -8.81 5.94
N ASP A 192 4.62 -9.29 7.11
CA ASP A 192 4.10 -10.65 7.30
C ASP A 192 2.56 -10.59 7.41
N PRO A 193 1.82 -11.13 6.42
CA PRO A 193 0.36 -11.11 6.44
C PRO A 193 -0.26 -11.76 7.69
N ALA A 194 0.35 -12.83 8.22
CA ALA A 194 -0.18 -13.50 9.42
C ALA A 194 -0.02 -12.60 10.65
N SER A 195 1.10 -11.88 10.75
CA SER A 195 1.28 -10.91 11.81
C SER A 195 0.29 -9.74 11.71
N VAL A 196 -0.05 -9.28 10.50
CA VAL A 196 -1.03 -8.21 10.31
C VAL A 196 -2.41 -8.66 10.77
N GLU A 197 -2.84 -9.86 10.40
CA GLU A 197 -4.12 -10.44 10.82
C GLU A 197 -4.26 -10.52 12.35
N VAL A 198 -3.20 -10.91 13.06
CA VAL A 198 -3.18 -10.94 14.54
C VAL A 198 -3.38 -9.54 15.16
N HIS A 199 -2.95 -8.47 14.48
CA HIS A 199 -3.01 -7.10 15.00
C HIS A 199 -4.17 -6.27 14.42
N GLU A 200 -5.02 -6.85 13.56
CA GLU A 200 -6.08 -6.15 12.84
C GLU A 200 -6.98 -5.31 13.77
N GLU A 201 -7.53 -5.92 14.82
CA GLU A 201 -8.44 -5.22 15.75
C GLU A 201 -7.75 -4.05 16.47
N ALA A 202 -6.51 -4.24 16.93
CA ALA A 202 -5.74 -3.20 17.61
C ALA A 202 -5.36 -2.05 16.66
N VAL A 203 -5.02 -2.37 15.41
CA VAL A 203 -4.72 -1.38 14.37
C VAL A 203 -5.96 -0.55 14.04
N LEU A 204 -7.13 -1.20 13.88
CA LEU A 204 -8.39 -0.51 13.65
C LEU A 204 -8.77 0.42 14.81
N ALA A 205 -8.47 0.03 16.05
CA ALA A 205 -8.66 0.89 17.22
C ALA A 205 -7.75 2.13 17.21
N VAL A 206 -6.50 1.99 16.72
CA VAL A 206 -5.54 3.10 16.62
C VAL A 206 -5.90 4.06 15.49
N ILE A 207 -6.08 3.53 14.28
CA ILE A 207 -6.35 4.35 13.08
C ILE A 207 -7.74 5.00 13.16
N GLY A 208 -8.60 4.44 14.00
CA GLY A 208 -10.03 4.71 14.03
C GLY A 208 -10.71 3.99 12.87
N GLY A 209 -11.87 3.39 13.14
CA GLY A 209 -12.89 3.35 12.10
C GLY A 209 -13.18 4.80 11.72
N ASP A 210 -13.42 5.09 10.44
CA ASP A 210 -13.71 6.44 9.97
C ASP A 210 -14.54 7.20 11.02
N GLU A 211 -13.98 8.24 11.66
CA GLU A 211 -14.77 9.14 12.51
C GLU A 211 -15.95 9.75 11.71
N HIS A 212 -15.92 9.57 10.39
CA HIS A 212 -16.98 9.75 9.42
C HIS A 212 -17.63 8.40 9.05
N GLY A 213 -18.09 7.60 10.02
CA GLY A 213 -19.16 6.64 9.78
C GLY A 213 -20.28 7.34 8.98
N PRO A 214 -21.01 6.65 8.08
CA PRO A 214 -21.76 7.26 6.98
C PRO A 214 -22.50 8.53 7.39
N SER A 215 -21.83 9.67 7.24
CA SER A 215 -22.37 10.95 7.67
C SER A 215 -23.56 11.22 6.77
N ARG A 216 -24.71 11.55 7.35
CA ARG A 216 -25.86 11.92 6.53
C ARG A 216 -25.42 13.06 5.61
N PRO A 217 -25.97 13.20 4.39
CA PRO A 217 -25.51 14.20 3.42
C PRO A 217 -25.49 15.67 3.90
N HIS A 218 -26.03 15.97 5.09
CA HIS A 218 -25.98 17.29 5.72
C HIS A 218 -24.92 17.44 6.81
N GLU A 219 -24.28 16.35 7.26
CA GLU A 219 -23.30 16.31 8.38
C GLU A 219 -21.84 16.29 7.91
N ASP A 220 -21.58 16.21 6.60
CA ASP A 220 -20.23 16.24 6.03
C ASP A 220 -19.50 17.57 6.35
N PRO A 221 -18.38 17.57 7.09
CA PRO A 221 -17.71 18.80 7.52
C PRO A 221 -17.14 19.62 6.37
N ASP A 222 -16.94 19.01 5.20
CA ASP A 222 -16.45 19.68 4.00
C ASP A 222 -17.62 20.19 3.14
N PRO A 223 -17.76 21.52 2.94
CA PRO A 223 -18.86 22.08 2.17
C PRO A 223 -18.86 21.66 0.70
N ALA A 224 -17.68 21.44 0.09
CA ALA A 224 -17.58 21.03 -1.32
C ALA A 224 -18.05 19.58 -1.51
N ARG A 225 -17.62 18.68 -0.61
CA ARG A 225 -18.08 17.29 -0.57
C ARG A 225 -19.59 17.19 -0.29
N ARG A 226 -20.11 18.06 0.58
CA ARG A 226 -21.54 18.17 0.87
C ARG A 226 -22.37 18.49 -0.38
N VAL A 227 -21.90 19.41 -1.22
CA VAL A 227 -22.58 19.77 -2.48
C VAL A 227 -22.51 18.62 -3.48
N ALA A 228 -21.34 18.02 -3.67
CA ALA A 228 -21.16 16.88 -4.58
C ALA A 228 -22.09 15.71 -4.23
N ARG A 229 -22.18 15.35 -2.94
CA ARG A 229 -23.09 14.28 -2.47
C ARG A 229 -24.57 14.61 -2.70
N ARG A 230 -24.98 15.87 -2.61
CA ARG A 230 -26.36 16.29 -2.91
C ARG A 230 -26.71 16.16 -4.38
N LEU A 231 -25.76 16.41 -5.28
CA LEU A 231 -25.96 16.26 -6.72
C LEU A 231 -26.15 14.78 -7.08
N VAL A 232 -25.25 13.92 -6.61
CA VAL A 232 -25.33 12.47 -6.83
C VAL A 232 -26.61 11.86 -6.22
N ALA A 233 -27.03 12.32 -5.05
CA ALA A 233 -28.28 11.86 -4.44
C ALA A 233 -29.52 12.27 -5.25
N ARG A 234 -29.52 13.48 -5.85
CA ARG A 234 -30.60 13.93 -6.74
C ARG A 234 -30.70 13.09 -8.00
N GLU A 235 -29.57 12.79 -8.64
CA GLU A 235 -29.54 11.95 -9.85
C GLU A 235 -30.13 10.55 -9.58
N ARG A 236 -29.74 9.90 -8.48
CA ARG A 236 -30.32 8.60 -8.09
C ARG A 236 -31.81 8.63 -7.81
N THR A 237 -32.35 9.77 -7.35
CA THR A 237 -33.78 9.92 -7.10
C THR A 237 -34.57 10.05 -8.41
N LEU A 238 -33.99 10.75 -9.40
CA LEU A 238 -34.59 10.93 -10.72
C LEU A 238 -34.61 9.62 -11.56
N ASP A 239 -33.62 8.75 -11.36
CA ASP A 239 -33.59 7.41 -12.00
C ASP A 239 -34.60 6.44 -11.36
N GLY A 240 -34.85 6.58 -10.05
CA GLY A 240 -35.88 5.80 -9.34
C GLY A 240 -37.31 6.16 -9.77
N ASP A 241 -37.57 7.44 -10.03
CA ASP A 241 -38.88 7.93 -10.46
C ASP A 241 -39.18 7.59 -11.93
N THR A 242 -38.17 7.54 -12.80
CA THR A 242 -38.33 7.08 -14.19
C THR A 242 -38.58 5.57 -14.27
N ALA A 243 -37.95 4.76 -13.42
CA ALA A 243 -38.21 3.32 -13.34
C ALA A 243 -39.64 2.99 -12.86
N ARG A 244 -40.20 3.81 -11.97
CA ARG A 244 -41.58 3.62 -11.46
C ARG A 244 -42.66 4.01 -12.47
N ALA A 245 -42.33 4.89 -13.43
CA ALA A 245 -43.24 5.32 -14.49
C ALA A 245 -43.39 4.30 -15.64
N GLN A 246 -42.47 3.34 -15.78
CA GLN A 246 -42.48 2.36 -16.89
C GLN A 246 -43.09 0.98 -16.54
N GLY A 247 -43.37 0.70 -15.25
CA GLY A 247 -43.85 -0.61 -14.79
C GLY A 247 -45.38 -0.77 -14.67
N GLY A 248 -46.19 0.19 -15.13
CA GLY A 248 -47.65 0.18 -14.97
C GLY A 248 -48.40 -0.18 -16.25
N GLY A 249 -48.35 -1.44 -16.70
CA GLY A 249 -49.09 -1.82 -17.90
C GLY A 249 -49.10 -3.29 -18.26
N GLU A 250 -49.62 -4.18 -17.41
CA GLU A 250 -50.13 -5.48 -17.87
C GLU A 250 -51.44 -5.83 -17.15
N CYS A 251 -52.56 -5.53 -17.82
CA CYS A 251 -53.87 -6.07 -17.53
C CYS A 251 -54.15 -7.24 -18.48
N GLY A 252 -54.30 -8.44 -17.91
CA GLY A 252 -55.34 -9.38 -18.27
C GLY A 252 -55.09 -10.34 -19.45
N ALA A 253 -54.80 -11.60 -19.12
CA ALA A 253 -55.37 -12.75 -19.83
C ALA A 253 -55.37 -13.98 -18.90
N GLU A 254 -56.57 -14.43 -18.55
CA GLU A 254 -56.87 -15.70 -17.86
C GLU A 254 -57.43 -16.71 -18.91
N PRO A 255 -57.67 -18.00 -18.58
CA PRO A 255 -56.88 -19.11 -19.10
C PRO A 255 -57.66 -20.03 -20.07
N ALA A 256 -56.93 -20.86 -20.82
CA ALA A 256 -57.50 -21.98 -21.57
C ALA A 256 -56.72 -23.28 -21.29
N THR A 257 -57.52 -24.33 -21.09
CA THR A 257 -57.25 -25.67 -20.57
C THR A 257 -56.79 -26.69 -21.62
N ALA A 258 -56.05 -27.71 -21.14
CA ALA A 258 -55.93 -29.10 -21.63
C ALA A 258 -55.29 -29.29 -23.03
N ASP A 259 -54.61 -30.37 -23.41
CA ASP A 259 -54.39 -31.72 -22.85
C ASP A 259 -53.18 -32.36 -23.58
N ASP A 260 -52.65 -33.43 -22.99
CA ASP A 260 -51.97 -34.59 -23.59
C ASP A 260 -50.71 -34.48 -24.49
N GLY A 261 -49.75 -35.39 -24.21
CA GLY A 261 -48.88 -35.93 -25.26
C GLY A 261 -47.41 -36.17 -24.89
N ALA A 262 -47.11 -37.33 -24.32
CA ALA A 262 -45.77 -37.86 -24.09
C ALA A 262 -44.90 -37.98 -25.37
N VAL A 263 -43.62 -37.61 -25.31
CA VAL A 263 -42.53 -38.29 -26.06
C VAL A 263 -41.20 -38.19 -25.31
N ARG A 264 -40.57 -39.36 -25.16
CA ARG A 264 -39.22 -39.61 -24.64
C ARG A 264 -38.15 -38.99 -25.57
N GLY A 265 -37.13 -38.34 -25.01
CA GLY A 265 -35.95 -37.89 -25.76
C GLY A 265 -34.71 -37.85 -24.89
N ALA A 266 -33.70 -38.61 -25.29
CA ALA A 266 -32.47 -38.91 -24.55
C ALA A 266 -31.61 -37.69 -24.17
N CYS A 267 -31.19 -37.60 -22.91
CA CYS A 267 -30.00 -36.81 -22.53
C CYS A 267 -28.76 -37.69 -22.65
N GLY A 268 -28.07 -37.53 -23.77
CA GLY A 268 -26.73 -38.05 -24.01
C GLY A 268 -25.69 -37.32 -23.15
N HIS A 269 -24.70 -38.10 -22.75
CA HIS A 269 -23.50 -37.70 -22.03
C HIS A 269 -22.82 -36.43 -22.59
N CYS A 270 -22.39 -35.55 -21.68
CA CYS A 270 -21.13 -34.85 -21.87
C CYS A 270 -20.40 -34.76 -20.52
N SER A 271 -19.56 -35.76 -20.27
CA SER A 271 -18.58 -35.76 -19.19
C SER A 271 -17.39 -34.89 -19.61
N VAL A 272 -17.24 -33.72 -19.01
CA VAL A 272 -15.95 -33.02 -19.01
C VAL A 272 -15.36 -33.16 -17.61
N ARG A 273 -14.33 -34.00 -17.52
CA ARG A 273 -13.39 -34.03 -16.41
C ARG A 273 -12.56 -32.74 -16.46
N SER A 274 -12.60 -31.93 -15.42
CA SER A 274 -11.53 -30.99 -15.09
C SER A 274 -10.95 -31.34 -13.73
N SER A 275 -9.95 -32.22 -13.76
CA SER A 275 -9.00 -32.39 -12.67
C SER A 275 -7.96 -31.28 -12.77
N SER A 276 -7.88 -30.39 -11.79
CA SER A 276 -6.63 -29.69 -11.48
C SER A 276 -6.64 -29.30 -9.99
N PRO A 277 -5.59 -29.67 -9.23
CA PRO A 277 -5.51 -29.43 -7.80
C PRO A 277 -4.90 -28.07 -7.48
N GLY A 278 -5.35 -27.48 -6.36
CA GLY A 278 -4.50 -26.69 -5.47
C GLY A 278 -3.90 -25.40 -6.01
N GLY A 279 -4.69 -24.32 -5.99
CA GLY A 279 -4.19 -22.95 -6.07
C GLY A 279 -4.77 -22.12 -4.94
N CYS A 280 -4.27 -22.32 -3.72
CA CYS A 280 -4.54 -21.44 -2.59
C CYS A 280 -3.81 -20.11 -2.88
N ARG A 281 -4.48 -19.19 -3.57
CA ARG A 281 -3.99 -17.82 -3.75
C ARG A 281 -4.19 -17.10 -2.42
N SER A 282 -3.10 -16.62 -1.83
CA SER A 282 -3.07 -15.73 -0.67
C SER A 282 -3.94 -14.50 -0.95
N ARG A 283 -5.09 -14.42 -0.26
CA ARG A 283 -6.08 -13.34 -0.35
C ARG A 283 -6.05 -12.42 0.87
N SER A 284 -4.88 -12.10 1.44
CA SER A 284 -4.84 -11.32 2.68
C SER A 284 -4.75 -9.82 2.45
N TRP A 285 -3.87 -9.35 1.55
CA TRP A 285 -3.66 -7.90 1.38
C TRP A 285 -4.62 -7.21 0.41
N TRP A 286 -4.92 -7.84 -0.74
CA TRP A 286 -5.88 -7.27 -1.71
C TRP A 286 -7.30 -7.17 -1.14
N CYS A 287 -7.64 -7.98 -0.14
CA CYS A 287 -8.94 -7.89 0.54
C CYS A 287 -9.04 -6.63 1.40
N TRP A 288 -7.95 -6.19 2.03
CA TRP A 288 -7.90 -4.94 2.79
C TRP A 288 -8.00 -3.70 1.89
N SER A 289 -7.28 -3.67 0.76
CA SER A 289 -7.45 -2.60 -0.24
C SER A 289 -8.89 -2.59 -0.81
N SER A 290 -9.48 -3.76 -1.05
CA SER A 290 -10.87 -3.88 -1.54
C SER A 290 -11.95 -3.54 -0.49
N LEU A 291 -11.67 -3.75 0.81
CA LEU A 291 -12.58 -3.39 1.90
C LEU A 291 -12.57 -1.88 2.19
N LEU A 292 -11.49 -1.18 1.83
CA LEU A 292 -11.32 0.25 2.05
C LEU A 292 -11.65 1.11 0.81
N THR A 293 -11.82 0.48 -0.36
CA THR A 293 -12.15 1.18 -1.60
C THR A 293 -13.64 1.06 -1.92
N VAL A 294 -14.44 2.05 -1.48
CA VAL A 294 -15.79 2.25 -2.03
C VAL A 294 -15.64 2.82 -3.45
N HIS A 295 -15.66 1.98 -4.47
CA HIS A 295 -15.72 2.42 -5.86
C HIS A 295 -17.08 3.10 -6.14
N PRO A 296 -17.12 4.39 -6.54
CA PRO A 296 -18.28 4.88 -7.28
C PRO A 296 -18.21 4.29 -8.69
N THR A 297 -19.10 3.35 -9.01
CA THR A 297 -19.36 2.96 -10.40
C THR A 297 -19.90 4.17 -11.16
N LEU A 298 -19.03 4.85 -11.92
CA LEU A 298 -19.43 5.82 -12.92
C LEU A 298 -19.89 5.06 -14.15
N GLY A 299 -21.20 5.11 -14.40
CA GLY A 299 -21.82 4.55 -15.59
C GLY A 299 -21.48 5.36 -16.84
N ASP A 300 -21.27 4.60 -17.92
CA ASP A 300 -21.32 4.91 -19.34
C ASP A 300 -20.95 6.32 -19.82
N GLY A 301 -19.85 6.35 -20.58
CA GLY A 301 -19.44 7.50 -21.36
C GLY A 301 -20.43 7.89 -22.45
N ARG A 302 -20.64 9.20 -22.56
CA ARG A 302 -20.92 9.87 -23.83
C ARG A 302 -20.09 11.14 -23.91
N VAL A 303 -19.28 11.22 -24.96
CA VAL A 303 -18.52 12.40 -25.37
C VAL A 303 -19.50 13.34 -26.08
N MET A 304 -19.63 14.58 -25.60
CA MET A 304 -20.24 15.66 -26.38
C MET A 304 -19.14 16.43 -27.12
N GLU A 305 -19.15 16.33 -28.45
CA GLU A 305 -18.41 17.23 -29.34
C GLU A 305 -19.04 18.63 -29.27
N PHE A 306 -18.21 19.64 -29.00
CA PHE A 306 -18.56 21.04 -29.24
C PHE A 306 -17.92 21.46 -30.56
N SER A 307 -18.75 21.78 -31.56
CA SER A 307 -18.31 22.51 -32.75
C SER A 307 -18.15 24.00 -32.39
N THR A 308 -17.02 24.57 -32.78
CA THR A 308 -16.68 26.00 -32.76
C THR A 308 -17.54 26.83 -33.70
#